data_AF-A0A817I1W8-F1
#
_entry.id   AF-A0A817I1W8-F1
#
_cell.length_a   1.000
_cell.length_b   1.000
_cell.length_c   1.000
_cell.angle_alpha   90.00
_cell.angle_beta   90.00
_cell.angle_gamma   90.00
#
_symmetry.space_group_name_H-M   'P 1'
#
loop_
_entity.id
_entity.type
_entity.pdbx_description
1 polymer ?
#
loop_
_entity_poly.entity_id
_entity_poly.type
_entity_poly.pdbx_seq_one_letter_code
_entity_poly.pdbx_strand_id
1 'polypeptide(L)'
;MRGRNDAMLKFPFNYKVTFCLYDQTPRQQHIIDSFRPDIRSNSFQRPRSEMNIASGIPKFFPLAMIQQEGNPYIRDDTMFIKVMIDFGDVPKPLLPYALSLNPGLPTNVQQLMIKQEIERRAQS
;
A
#
# COMPACT_ATOMS: atom_id res chain seq x y z
N MET A 1 12.22 -6.10 -1.12
CA MET A 1 13.17 -6.45 -2.20
C MET A 1 14.42 -5.61 -2.02
N ARG A 2 15.57 -6.06 -2.52
CA ARG A 2 16.78 -5.25 -2.55
C ARG A 2 16.65 -4.11 -3.57
N GLY A 3 16.84 -2.88 -3.12
CA GLY A 3 16.80 -1.68 -3.94
C GLY A 3 18.19 -1.10 -4.19
N ARG A 4 18.35 -0.36 -5.29
CA ARG A 4 19.61 0.36 -5.62
C ARG A 4 19.99 1.40 -4.55
N ASN A 5 19.00 1.95 -3.85
CA ASN A 5 19.17 3.00 -2.87
C ASN A 5 19.12 2.50 -1.41
N ASP A 6 19.15 1.18 -1.16
CA ASP A 6 19.03 0.60 0.19
C ASP A 6 20.10 1.12 1.17
N ALA A 7 21.26 1.56 0.67
CA ALA A 7 22.31 2.15 1.51
C ALA A 7 21.89 3.48 2.16
N MET A 8 20.90 4.18 1.60
CA MET A 8 20.39 5.47 2.11
C MET A 8 19.03 5.37 2.80
N LEU A 9 18.39 4.19 2.78
CA LEU A 9 17.07 3.99 3.38
C LEU A 9 17.17 3.57 4.84
N LYS A 10 16.13 3.93 5.62
CA LYS A 10 16.00 3.52 7.02
C LYS A 10 15.56 2.05 7.09
N PHE A 11 16.20 1.30 7.99
CA PHE A 11 15.82 -0.07 8.34
C PHE A 11 15.74 -0.23 9.87
N PRO A 12 14.90 -1.17 10.37
CA PRO A 12 13.97 -2.00 9.62
C PRO A 12 12.82 -1.17 9.01
N PHE A 13 12.26 -1.65 7.91
CA PHE A 13 11.10 -1.05 7.26
C PHE A 13 9.92 -1.07 8.25
N ASN A 14 9.37 0.10 8.58
CA ASN A 14 8.35 0.24 9.64
C ASN A 14 7.11 1.02 9.19
N TYR A 15 6.96 1.29 7.90
CA TYR A 15 5.80 2.00 7.35
C TYR A 15 4.57 1.09 7.34
N LYS A 16 3.39 1.65 7.68
CA LYS A 16 2.13 0.90 7.64
C LYS A 16 1.86 0.47 6.19
N VAL A 17 1.48 -0.79 6.02
CA VAL A 17 1.15 -1.38 4.72
C VAL A 17 -0.33 -1.67 4.68
N THR A 18 -1.02 -1.17 3.67
CA THR A 18 -2.46 -1.38 3.46
C THR A 18 -2.69 -2.12 2.14
N PHE A 19 -3.44 -3.21 2.20
CA PHE A 19 -3.92 -3.97 1.06
C PHE A 19 -5.37 -3.60 0.77
N CYS A 20 -5.71 -3.50 -0.52
CA CYS A 20 -7.05 -3.23 -1.01
C CYS A 20 -7.36 -4.20 -2.15
N LEU A 21 -8.41 -5.00 -2.01
CA LEU A 21 -8.99 -5.82 -3.07
C LEU A 21 -10.22 -5.09 -3.64
N TYR A 22 -10.20 -4.83 -4.94
CA TYR A 22 -11.24 -4.05 -5.60
C TYR A 22 -12.50 -4.87 -5.85
N ASP A 23 -13.62 -4.38 -5.32
CA ASP A 23 -14.96 -4.61 -5.89
C ASP A 23 -15.06 -3.93 -7.26
N GLN A 24 -15.29 -4.74 -8.29
CA GLN A 24 -15.37 -4.35 -9.70
C GLN A 24 -16.81 -3.98 -10.14
N THR A 25 -17.73 -3.84 -9.19
CA THR A 25 -19.10 -3.37 -9.42
C THR A 25 -19.24 -1.88 -9.08
N PRO A 26 -20.32 -1.20 -9.54
CA PRO A 26 -20.58 0.19 -9.17
C PRO A 26 -20.75 0.44 -7.66
N ARG A 27 -20.88 -0.62 -6.84
CA ARG A 27 -21.03 -0.51 -5.38
C ARG A 27 -19.72 -0.16 -4.66
N GLN A 28 -18.57 -0.43 -5.29
CA GLN A 28 -17.23 -0.09 -4.79
C GLN A 28 -16.97 -0.53 -3.33
N GLN A 29 -17.50 -1.69 -2.92
CA GLN A 29 -17.30 -2.27 -1.59
C GLN A 29 -15.95 -3.00 -1.52
N HIS A 30 -14.87 -2.24 -1.60
CA HIS A 30 -13.51 -2.80 -1.57
C HIS A 30 -13.18 -3.44 -0.21
N ILE A 31 -12.43 -4.54 -0.24
CA ILE A 31 -11.91 -5.17 0.98
C ILE A 31 -10.57 -4.55 1.30
N ILE A 32 -10.46 -3.93 2.48
CA ILE A 32 -9.27 -3.19 2.90
C ILE A 32 -8.81 -3.74 4.24
N ASP A 33 -7.54 -4.08 4.33
CA ASP A 33 -6.90 -4.46 5.59
C ASP A 33 -5.45 -3.98 5.60
N SER A 34 -4.87 -3.80 6.77
CA SER A 34 -3.54 -3.23 6.93
C SER A 34 -2.78 -3.85 8.08
N PHE A 35 -1.46 -3.82 7.99
CA PHE A 35 -0.58 -4.19 9.08
C PHE A 35 0.52 -3.17 9.28
N ARG A 36 1.05 -3.12 10.51
CA ARG A 36 2.33 -2.46 10.79
C ARG A 36 3.43 -3.52 10.85
N PRO A 37 4.52 -3.36 10.11
CA PRO A 37 5.66 -4.28 10.16
C PRO A 37 6.16 -4.54 11.59
N ASP A 38 6.37 -5.81 11.95
CA ASP A 38 7.10 -6.14 13.18
C ASP A 38 8.61 -5.93 12.93
N ILE A 39 9.19 -4.95 13.61
CA ILE A 39 10.61 -4.58 13.49
C ILE A 39 11.57 -5.70 13.91
N ARG A 40 11.09 -6.75 14.58
CA ARG A 40 11.89 -7.94 14.94
C ARG A 40 11.87 -9.02 13.85
N SER A 41 10.94 -8.93 12.89
CA SER A 41 10.85 -9.90 11.79
C SER A 41 11.96 -9.68 10.77
N ASN A 42 12.51 -10.78 10.26
CA ASN A 42 13.50 -10.78 9.17
C ASN A 42 12.94 -10.23 7.85
N SER A 43 11.62 -10.27 7.66
CA SER A 43 10.94 -9.77 6.46
C SER A 43 11.16 -8.28 6.22
N PHE A 44 11.40 -7.51 7.28
CA PHE A 44 11.48 -6.04 7.22
C PHE A 44 12.89 -5.51 7.51
N GLN A 45 13.87 -6.38 7.73
CA GLN A 45 15.26 -5.98 7.87
C GLN A 45 15.85 -5.54 6.52
N ARG A 46 17.03 -4.91 6.57
CA ARG A 46 17.81 -4.59 5.37
C ARG A 46 18.03 -5.86 4.54
N PRO A 47 17.66 -5.88 3.23
CA PRO A 47 17.82 -7.04 2.39
C PRO A 47 19.28 -7.51 2.31
N ARG A 48 19.49 -8.82 2.50
CA ARG A 48 20.78 -9.51 2.30
C ARG A 48 20.80 -10.35 1.02
N SER A 49 19.63 -10.60 0.45
CA SER A 49 19.36 -11.30 -0.81
C SER A 49 18.47 -10.41 -1.69
N GLU A 50 18.17 -10.84 -2.92
CA GLU A 50 17.30 -10.10 -3.85
C GLU A 50 15.91 -9.84 -3.26
N MET A 51 15.38 -10.78 -2.48
CA MET A 51 14.08 -10.66 -1.81
C MET A 51 14.17 -11.06 -0.34
N ASN A 52 13.42 -10.33 0.49
CA ASN A 52 13.14 -10.74 1.87
C ASN A 52 11.99 -11.75 1.86
N ILE A 53 11.82 -12.46 2.98
CA ILE A 53 10.65 -13.31 3.21
C ILE A 53 9.39 -12.45 3.09
N ALA A 54 8.39 -12.96 2.38
CA ALA A 54 7.12 -12.25 2.21
C ALA A 54 6.40 -12.10 3.57
N SER A 55 5.73 -10.97 3.76
CA SER A 55 4.83 -10.74 4.89
C SER A 55 3.60 -10.00 4.41
N GLY A 56 2.47 -10.36 5.01
CA GLY A 56 1.15 -9.95 4.54
C GLY A 56 0.09 -10.28 5.57
N ILE A 57 -1.14 -10.47 5.09
CA ILE A 57 -2.32 -10.69 5.91
C ILE A 57 -2.84 -12.11 5.60
N PRO A 58 -2.51 -13.13 6.42
CA PRO A 58 -2.81 -14.53 6.06
C PRO A 58 -4.30 -14.84 5.87
N LYS A 59 -5.19 -14.07 6.49
CA LYS A 59 -6.65 -14.21 6.40
C LYS A 59 -7.31 -13.00 5.73
N PHE A 60 -6.65 -12.45 4.71
CA PHE A 60 -7.07 -11.20 4.07
C PHE A 60 -8.50 -11.24 3.49
N PHE A 61 -8.84 -12.30 2.76
CA PHE A 61 -10.18 -12.48 2.20
C PHE A 61 -10.56 -13.96 2.12
N PRO A 62 -11.82 -14.34 2.44
CA PRO A 62 -12.22 -15.75 2.43
C PRO A 62 -12.22 -16.33 1.01
N LEU A 63 -11.54 -17.47 0.83
CA LEU A 63 -11.49 -18.17 -0.45
C LEU A 63 -12.89 -18.57 -0.96
N ALA A 64 -13.80 -18.93 -0.05
CA ALA A 64 -15.17 -19.29 -0.40
C ALA A 64 -15.92 -18.15 -1.12
N MET A 65 -15.62 -16.88 -0.79
CA MET A 65 -16.25 -15.74 -1.47
C MET A 65 -15.68 -15.49 -2.87
N ILE A 66 -14.41 -15.84 -3.09
CA ILE A 66 -13.77 -15.80 -4.42
C ILE A 66 -14.40 -16.86 -5.34
N GLN A 67 -14.68 -18.04 -4.79
CA GLN A 67 -15.23 -19.18 -5.53
C GLN A 67 -16.73 -19.03 -5.84
N GLN A 68 -17.42 -18.07 -5.22
CA GLN A 68 -18.82 -17.80 -5.53
C GLN A 68 -18.96 -17.22 -6.94
N GLU A 69 -19.87 -17.82 -7.71
CA GLU A 69 -20.26 -17.32 -9.02
C GLU A 69 -20.85 -15.91 -8.89
N GLY A 70 -20.46 -15.02 -9.80
CA GLY A 70 -20.92 -13.63 -9.78
C GLY A 70 -20.36 -12.76 -8.65
N ASN A 71 -19.33 -13.22 -7.93
CA ASN A 71 -18.67 -12.40 -6.91
C ASN A 71 -18.21 -11.04 -7.49
N PRO A 72 -18.20 -9.98 -6.69
CA PRO A 72 -17.86 -8.64 -7.18
C PRO A 72 -16.36 -8.44 -7.45
N TYR A 73 -15.49 -9.35 -6.99
CA TYR A 73 -14.04 -9.14 -6.94
C TYR A 73 -13.28 -9.74 -8.13
N ILE A 74 -13.90 -10.65 -8.89
CA ILE A 74 -13.38 -11.22 -10.13
C ILE A 74 -14.33 -10.90 -11.28
N ARG A 75 -13.78 -10.34 -12.36
CA ARG A 75 -14.46 -10.14 -13.64
C ARG A 75 -13.48 -10.47 -14.75
N ASP A 76 -13.96 -11.12 -15.80
CA ASP A 76 -13.13 -11.52 -16.96
C ASP A 76 -11.84 -12.23 -16.53
N ASP A 77 -11.98 -13.19 -15.61
CA ASP A 77 -10.87 -13.97 -15.01
C ASP A 77 -9.75 -13.11 -14.39
N THR A 78 -10.08 -11.89 -13.96
CA THR A 78 -9.10 -10.90 -13.48
C THR A 78 -9.51 -10.33 -12.13
N MET A 79 -8.52 -10.16 -11.26
CA MET A 79 -8.64 -9.53 -9.94
C MET A 79 -7.65 -8.37 -9.82
N PHE A 80 -8.06 -7.29 -9.14
CA PHE A 80 -7.18 -6.14 -8.87
C PHE A 80 -6.89 -6.02 -7.37
N ILE A 81 -5.60 -5.99 -7.03
CA ILE A 81 -5.10 -5.76 -5.67
C ILE A 81 -4.20 -4.53 -5.70
N LYS A 82 -4.45 -3.57 -4.81
CA LYS A 82 -3.59 -2.41 -4.59
C LYS A 82 -2.94 -2.48 -3.21
N VAL A 83 -1.64 -2.24 -3.19
CA VAL A 83 -0.86 -2.09 -1.96
C VAL A 83 -0.46 -0.63 -1.81
N MET A 84 -0.67 -0.08 -0.62
CA MET A 84 -0.35 1.31 -0.28
C MET A 84 0.57 1.32 0.93
N ILE A 85 1.62 2.13 0.85
CA ILE A 85 2.57 2.33 1.95
C ILE A 85 2.33 3.72 2.54
N ASP A 86 2.09 3.77 3.84
CA ASP A 86 1.93 5.02 4.57
C ASP A 86 3.29 5.59 4.95
N PHE A 87 3.71 6.59 4.19
CA PHE A 87 4.92 7.36 4.43
C PHE A 87 4.71 8.51 5.42
N GLY A 88 3.62 8.54 6.19
CA GLY A 88 3.34 9.60 7.16
C GLY A 88 4.44 9.82 8.21
N ASP A 89 5.26 8.80 8.48
CA ASP A 89 6.43 8.85 9.37
C ASP A 89 7.73 9.28 8.65
N VAL A 90 7.66 9.65 7.36
CA VAL A 90 8.81 10.16 6.58
C VAL A 90 9.09 11.62 6.98
N PRO A 91 10.37 12.04 7.11
CA PRO A 91 10.74 13.43 7.38
C PRO A 91 10.06 14.40 6.41
N LYS A 92 9.51 15.50 6.96
CA LYS A 92 8.76 16.53 6.23
C LYS A 92 9.35 16.94 4.86
N PRO A 93 10.69 17.05 4.67
CA PRO A 93 11.27 17.41 3.38
C PRO A 93 11.05 16.39 2.24
N LEU A 94 10.74 15.13 2.54
CA LEU A 94 10.65 14.06 1.54
C LEU A 94 9.19 13.75 1.12
N LEU A 95 8.19 14.38 1.75
CA LEU A 95 6.77 14.16 1.48
C LEU A 95 6.32 14.43 0.02
N PRO A 96 6.85 15.44 -0.71
CA PRO A 96 6.50 15.65 -2.13
C PRO A 96 6.88 14.47 -3.05
N TYR A 97 7.87 13.66 -2.64
CA TYR A 97 8.33 12.49 -3.38
C TYR A 97 7.54 11.22 -3.01
N ALA A 98 6.84 11.20 -1.88
CA ALA A 98 6.01 10.07 -1.44
C ALA A 98 4.60 10.10 -2.06
N LEU A 99 4.06 11.30 -2.34
CA LEU A 99 2.72 11.50 -2.91
C LEU A 99 2.69 11.41 -4.45
N SER A 100 3.85 11.37 -5.09
CA SER A 100 4.01 11.19 -6.55
C SER A 100 3.98 9.72 -7.02
N LEU A 101 3.69 8.78 -6.11
CA LEU A 101 3.78 7.33 -6.37
C LEU A 101 2.45 6.63 -6.69
N ASN A 102 1.38 7.35 -7.01
CA ASN A 102 0.12 6.74 -7.48
C ASN A 102 -0.10 7.03 -8.98
N PRO A 103 0.63 6.37 -9.90
CA PRO A 103 0.50 6.59 -11.35
C PRO A 103 -0.89 6.24 -11.90
N GLY A 104 -1.74 5.55 -11.13
CA GLY A 104 -3.12 5.23 -11.50
C GLY A 104 -4.17 6.29 -11.18
N LEU A 105 -3.81 7.40 -10.52
CA LEU A 105 -4.74 8.51 -10.28
C LEU A 105 -4.56 9.60 -11.32
N PRO A 106 -5.64 10.21 -11.86
CA PRO A 106 -5.53 11.39 -12.71
C PRO A 106 -4.70 12.51 -12.03
N THR A 107 -3.83 13.19 -12.78
CA THR A 107 -2.85 14.16 -12.25
C THR A 107 -3.48 15.26 -11.39
N ASN A 108 -4.68 15.70 -11.73
CA ASN A 108 -5.45 16.69 -10.97
C ASN A 108 -5.88 16.17 -9.58
N VAL A 109 -6.22 14.88 -9.47
CA VAL A 109 -6.56 14.23 -8.19
C VAL A 109 -5.32 14.12 -7.31
N GLN A 110 -4.18 13.75 -7.89
CA GLN A 110 -2.91 13.73 -7.16
C GLN A 110 -2.57 15.12 -6.60
N GLN A 111 -2.68 16.17 -7.43
CA GLN A 111 -2.43 17.56 -7.02
C GLN A 111 -3.39 18.04 -5.92
N LEU A 112 -4.68 17.68 -6.01
CA LEU A 112 -5.68 18.03 -5.00
C LEU A 112 -5.39 17.33 -3.67
N MET A 113 -5.06 16.05 -3.68
CA MET A 113 -4.71 15.30 -2.48
C MET A 113 -3.45 15.86 -1.81
N ILE A 114 -2.44 16.24 -2.59
CA ILE A 114 -1.24 16.92 -2.10
C ILE A 114 -1.62 18.24 -1.41
N LYS A 115 -2.45 19.06 -2.07
CA LYS A 115 -2.88 20.36 -1.53
C LYS A 115 -3.69 20.21 -0.23
N GLN A 116 -4.65 19.29 -0.21
CA GLN A 116 -5.50 19.03 0.96
C GLN A 116 -4.70 18.52 2.16
N GLU A 117 -3.71 17.65 1.93
CA GLU A 117 -2.88 17.12 3.02
C GLU A 117 -1.94 18.19 3.60
N ILE A 118 -1.43 19.10 2.75
CA ILE A 118 -0.68 20.28 3.20
C ILE A 118 -1.58 21.18 4.07
N GLU A 119 -2.80 21.48 3.62
CA GLU A 119 -3.74 22.34 4.34
C GLU A 119 -4.20 21.73 5.67
N ARG A 120 -4.56 20.44 5.68
CA ARG A 120 -5.00 19.72 6.88
C ARG A 120 -3.94 19.72 7.98
N ARG A 121 -2.66 19.66 7.61
CA ARG A 121 -1.54 19.63 8.58
C ARG A 121 -0.95 21.01 8.91
N ALA A 122 -1.36 22.07 8.20
CA ALA A 122 -1.09 23.45 8.61
C ALA A 122 -2.01 23.91 9.75
N GLN A 123 -3.11 23.18 9.98
CA GLN A 123 -4.10 23.46 11.01
C GLN A 123 -3.90 22.61 12.29
N SER A 124 -2.83 21.82 12.37
CA SER A 124 -2.48 20.94 13.49
C SER A 124 -1.09 21.24 14.04
#